data_AF-A0A0F8ZVK8-F1
#
_entry.id   AF-A0A0F8ZVK8-F1
#
_cell.length_a   1.000
_cell.length_b   1.000
_cell.length_c   1.000
_cell.angle_alpha   90.00
_cell.angle_beta   90.00
_cell.angle_gamma   90.00
#
_symmetry.space_group_name_H-M   'P 1'
#
loop_
_entity.id
_entity.type
_entity.pdbx_description
1 polymer ?
#
loop_
_entity_poly.entity_id
_entity_poly.type
_entity_poly.pdbx_seq_one_letter_code
_entity_poly.pdbx_strand_id
1 'polypeptide(L)'
;KIPALIPGGYDWVDVRDVVKGTITAIEKGRKGESYLLSGQYVSLPDLYDMLRRLKENGKSLPVLPFWLAEVGIPFLKIWAKLTGSKPLYTRESVEILKTAHPDISSKKAEEELGYQSRLFKETLRDTITWFRENHYI
;
A
#
# COMPACT_ATOMS: atom_id res chain seq x y z
N LYS A 1 6.71 14.73 7.96
CA LYS A 1 7.65 13.60 8.20
C LYS A 1 7.00 12.66 9.22
N ILE A 2 7.09 11.34 9.02
CA ILE A 2 6.48 10.35 9.92
C ILE A 2 7.51 9.99 11.01
N PRO A 3 7.16 9.99 12.31
CA PRO A 3 8.11 9.77 13.39
C PRO A 3 8.43 8.29 13.65
N ALA A 4 7.53 7.38 13.27
CA ALA A 4 7.66 5.95 13.50
C ALA A 4 6.76 5.15 12.53
N LEU A 5 7.05 3.86 12.38
CA LEU A 5 6.25 2.92 11.60
C LEU A 5 5.43 2.02 12.52
N ILE A 6 4.48 1.27 11.97
CA ILE A 6 3.76 0.19 12.65
C ILE A 6 3.94 -1.11 11.86
N PRO A 7 3.85 -2.29 12.50
CA PRO A 7 3.87 -3.57 11.82
C PRO A 7 2.71 -3.68 10.81
N GLY A 8 2.78 -4.71 9.97
CA GLY A 8 1.77 -4.97 8.96
C GLY A 8 2.09 -4.31 7.62
N GLY A 9 1.22 -4.56 6.65
CA GLY A 9 1.46 -4.22 5.26
C GLY A 9 0.20 -4.30 4.44
N TYR A 10 0.39 -4.15 3.14
CA TYR A 10 -0.66 -4.30 2.15
C TYR A 10 -0.16 -5.17 1.02
N ASP A 11 -1.11 -5.78 0.32
CA ASP A 11 -0.87 -6.26 -1.03
C ASP A 11 -0.83 -5.06 -1.99
N TRP A 12 0.36 -4.75 -2.48
CA TRP A 12 0.60 -3.61 -3.34
C TRP A 12 0.51 -4.02 -4.80
N VAL A 13 -0.38 -3.35 -5.53
CA VAL A 13 -0.55 -3.53 -6.97
C VAL A 13 -0.42 -2.19 -7.68
N ASP A 14 0.24 -2.21 -8.83
CA ASP A 14 0.35 -1.04 -9.69
C ASP A 14 -0.98 -0.77 -10.41
N VAL A 15 -1.41 0.48 -10.42
CA VAL A 15 -2.65 0.89 -11.10
C VAL A 15 -2.68 0.49 -12.58
N ARG A 16 -1.53 0.47 -13.26
CA ARG A 16 -1.45 0.06 -14.67
C ARG A 16 -1.81 -1.43 -14.85
N ASP A 17 -1.50 -2.28 -13.88
CA ASP A 17 -1.87 -3.70 -13.93
C ASP A 17 -3.32 -3.91 -13.56
N VAL A 18 -3.83 -3.16 -12.58
CA VAL A 18 -5.27 -3.17 -12.25
C VAL A 18 -6.10 -2.79 -13.49
N VAL A 19 -5.70 -1.74 -14.21
CA VAL A 19 -6.38 -1.31 -15.45
C VAL A 19 -6.34 -2.42 -16.50
N LYS A 20 -5.18 -3.03 -16.75
CA LYS A 20 -5.07 -4.15 -17.70
C LYS A 20 -5.96 -5.32 -17.31
N GLY A 21 -5.93 -5.72 -16.04
CA GLY A 21 -6.78 -6.80 -15.50
C GLY A 21 -8.27 -6.47 -15.57
N THR A 22 -8.63 -5.20 -15.39
CA THR A 22 -10.03 -4.74 -15.51
C THR A 22 -10.51 -4.81 -16.95
N ILE A 23 -9.67 -4.40 -17.92
CA ILE A 23 -9.99 -4.50 -19.34
C ILE A 23 -10.17 -5.97 -19.74
N THR A 24 -9.26 -6.87 -19.33
CA THR A 24 -9.40 -8.29 -19.63
C THR A 24 -10.58 -8.94 -18.93
N ALA A 25 -10.96 -8.47 -17.73
CA ALA A 25 -12.18 -8.89 -17.06
C ALA A 25 -13.45 -8.51 -17.85
N ILE A 26 -13.47 -7.36 -18.52
CA ILE A 26 -14.58 -6.97 -19.39
C ILE A 26 -14.67 -7.89 -20.61
N GLU A 27 -13.53 -8.27 -21.19
CA GLU A 27 -13.48 -9.06 -22.43
C GLU A 27 -13.68 -10.57 -22.20
N LYS A 28 -13.14 -11.11 -21.10
CA LYS A 28 -13.03 -12.55 -20.85
C LYS A 28 -13.69 -13.01 -19.56
N GLY A 29 -14.03 -12.08 -18.67
CA GLY A 29 -14.63 -12.40 -17.38
C GLY A 29 -16.00 -13.04 -17.54
N ARG A 30 -16.37 -13.89 -16.58
CA ARG A 30 -17.69 -14.53 -16.57
C ARG A 30 -18.64 -13.77 -15.66
N LYS A 31 -19.91 -13.70 -16.07
CA LYS A 31 -20.98 -13.07 -15.29
C LYS A 31 -21.12 -13.73 -13.92
N GLY A 32 -21.17 -12.92 -12.87
CA GLY A 32 -21.33 -13.39 -11.49
C GLY A 32 -20.02 -13.80 -10.81
N GLU A 33 -18.89 -13.76 -11.52
CA GLU A 33 -17.59 -14.05 -10.93
C GLU A 33 -16.93 -12.80 -10.35
N SER A 34 -16.07 -13.01 -9.34
CA SER A 34 -15.15 -12.00 -8.82
C SER A 34 -13.70 -12.45 -9.00
N TYR A 35 -12.82 -11.49 -9.26
CA TYR A 35 -11.39 -11.69 -9.53
C TYR A 35 -10.58 -10.78 -8.60
N LEU A 36 -9.63 -11.36 -7.86
CA LEU A 36 -8.68 -10.59 -7.07
C LEU A 36 -7.45 -10.28 -7.93
N LEU A 37 -7.19 -8.99 -8.13
CA LEU A 37 -6.03 -8.50 -8.87
C LEU A 37 -4.92 -8.17 -7.87
N SER A 38 -4.31 -9.23 -7.35
CA SER A 38 -3.25 -9.15 -6.34
C SER A 38 -1.91 -8.78 -6.96
N GLY A 39 -1.05 -8.10 -6.21
CA GLY A 39 0.31 -7.77 -6.63
C GLY A 39 1.33 -8.47 -5.74
N GLN A 40 1.96 -7.68 -4.88
CA GLN A 40 2.94 -8.19 -3.92
C GLN A 40 2.67 -7.63 -2.53
N TYR A 41 2.54 -8.50 -1.54
CA TYR A 41 2.52 -8.07 -0.15
C TYR A 41 3.86 -7.49 0.28
N VAL A 42 3.84 -6.27 0.81
CA VAL A 42 5.00 -5.58 1.38
C VAL A 42 4.59 -4.85 2.66
N SER A 43 5.33 -5.09 3.73
CA SER A 43 5.10 -4.42 5.02
C SER A 43 5.48 -2.94 4.97
N LEU A 44 4.92 -2.10 5.84
CA LEU A 44 5.33 -0.71 5.95
C LEU A 44 6.83 -0.55 6.29
N PRO A 45 7.42 -1.36 7.21
CA PRO A 45 8.86 -1.41 7.41
C PRO A 45 9.66 -1.74 6.14
N ASP A 46 9.25 -2.77 5.40
CA ASP A 46 9.97 -3.19 4.19
C ASP A 46 9.85 -2.14 3.08
N LEU A 47 8.66 -1.57 2.87
CA LEU A 47 8.44 -0.46 1.95
C LEU A 47 9.35 0.72 2.31
N TYR A 48 9.41 1.09 3.59
CA TYR A 48 10.26 2.18 4.04
C TYR A 48 11.74 1.88 3.78
N ASP A 49 12.20 0.66 4.02
CA ASP A 49 13.57 0.26 3.72
C ASP A 49 13.89 0.29 2.22
N MET A 50 12.96 -0.18 1.38
CA MET A 50 13.08 -0.07 -0.08
C MET A 50 13.21 1.39 -0.53
N LEU A 51 12.36 2.28 -0.01
CA LEU A 51 12.41 3.72 -0.31
C LEU A 51 13.72 4.36 0.17
N ARG A 52 14.19 4.00 1.37
CA ARG A 52 15.46 4.47 1.93
C ARG A 52 16.65 4.09 1.03
N ARG A 53 16.69 2.84 0.56
CA ARG A 53 17.72 2.37 -0.37
C ARG A 53 17.67 3.10 -1.71
N LEU A 54 16.47 3.35 -2.26
CA LEU A 54 16.30 4.06 -3.54
C LEU A 54 16.66 5.55 -3.48
N LYS A 55 16.51 6.19 -2.31
CA LYS A 55 16.85 7.61 -2.12
C LYS A 55 18.28 7.82 -1.64
N GLU A 56 19.02 6.76 -1.31
CA GLU A 56 20.34 6.80 -0.68
C GLU A 56 20.39 7.75 0.55
N ASN A 57 19.24 7.91 1.21
CA ASN A 57 19.04 8.89 2.27
C ASN A 57 17.88 8.44 3.16
N GLY A 58 18.02 8.62 4.47
CA GLY A 58 16.98 8.35 5.46
C GLY A 58 17.50 7.67 6.72
N LYS A 59 16.99 8.10 7.87
CA LYS A 59 17.25 7.43 9.15
C LYS A 59 16.37 6.20 9.27
N SER A 60 16.82 5.19 10.02
CA SER A 60 15.92 4.11 10.43
C SER A 60 14.80 4.67 11.32
N LEU A 61 13.56 4.26 11.07
CA LEU A 61 12.42 4.61 11.91
C LEU A 61 12.10 3.45 12.85
N PRO A 62 11.76 3.73 14.13
CA PRO A 62 11.31 2.69 15.03
C PRO A 62 9.96 2.13 14.58
N VAL A 63 9.74 0.82 14.80
CA VAL A 63 8.45 0.15 14.56
C VAL A 63 7.72 0.03 15.90
N LEU A 64 6.60 0.72 16.05
CA LEU A 64 5.81 0.76 17.28
C LEU A 64 4.74 -0.34 17.29
N PRO A 65 4.47 -0.97 18.43
CA PRO A 65 3.41 -1.97 18.53
C PRO A 65 2.03 -1.33 18.30
N PHE A 66 1.09 -2.11 17.77
CA PHE A 66 -0.22 -1.60 17.38
C PHE A 66 -1.01 -0.94 18.52
N TRP A 67 -0.93 -1.47 19.74
CA TRP A 67 -1.65 -0.89 20.89
C TRP A 67 -1.25 0.57 21.14
N LEU A 68 0.01 0.93 20.87
CA LEU A 68 0.50 2.29 21.05
C LEU A 68 -0.07 3.22 19.97
N ALA A 69 -0.21 2.72 18.73
CA ALA A 69 -0.91 3.45 17.68
C ALA A 69 -2.40 3.65 18.04
N GLU A 70 -3.06 2.65 18.61
CA GLU A 70 -4.47 2.74 19.01
C GLU A 70 -4.70 3.78 20.10
N VAL A 71 -3.81 3.87 21.09
CA VAL A 71 -3.84 4.90 22.13
C VAL A 71 -3.67 6.31 21.54
N GLY A 72 -2.95 6.46 20.43
CA GLY A 72 -2.73 7.75 19.75
C GLY A 72 -3.94 8.30 18.99
N ILE A 73 -4.88 7.45 18.57
CA ILE A 73 -6.05 7.81 17.75
C ILE A 73 -6.90 8.95 18.34
N PRO A 74 -7.34 8.94 19.61
CA PRO A 74 -8.16 10.02 20.17
C PRO A 74 -7.44 11.37 20.11
N PHE A 75 -6.13 11.41 20.38
CA PHE A 75 -5.33 12.63 20.31
C PHE A 75 -5.24 13.17 18.88
N LEU A 76 -5.03 12.30 17.89
CA LEU A 76 -5.01 12.68 16.48
C LEU A 76 -6.37 13.21 16.00
N LYS A 77 -7.48 12.64 16.47
CA LYS A 77 -8.83 13.13 16.15
C LYS A 77 -9.09 14.51 16.74
N ILE A 78 -8.69 14.74 18.00
CA ILE A 78 -8.82 16.05 18.65
C ILE A 78 -7.97 17.08 17.91
N TRP A 79 -6.71 16.74 17.62
CA TRP A 79 -5.80 17.62 16.89
C TRP A 79 -6.36 17.98 15.51
N ALA A 80 -6.78 16.99 14.72
CA ALA A 80 -7.40 17.19 13.41
C ALA A 80 -8.63 18.12 13.46
N LYS A 81 -9.47 17.98 14.49
CA LYS A 81 -10.64 18.85 14.69
C LYS A 81 -10.23 20.30 15.01
N LEU A 82 -9.16 20.49 15.78
CA LEU A 82 -8.65 21.82 16.13
C LEU A 82 -7.94 22.51 14.97
N THR A 83 -7.19 21.76 14.16
CA THR A 83 -6.38 22.31 13.06
C THR A 83 -7.09 22.32 11.70
N GLY A 84 -8.24 21.66 11.59
CA GLY A 84 -8.95 21.45 10.32
C GLY A 84 -8.22 20.52 9.34
N SER A 85 -7.14 19.86 9.79
CA SER A 85 -6.35 18.94 8.97
C SER A 85 -6.84 17.50 9.10
N LYS A 86 -6.51 16.64 8.14
CA LYS A 86 -6.80 15.20 8.25
C LYS A 86 -5.91 14.55 9.33
N PRO A 87 -6.42 13.57 10.11
CA PRO A 87 -5.60 12.81 11.05
C PRO A 87 -4.54 12.01 10.28
N LEU A 88 -3.37 11.81 10.90
CA LEU A 88 -2.25 11.08 10.29
C LEU A 88 -2.63 9.64 9.92
N TYR A 89 -3.40 8.98 10.77
CA TYR A 89 -3.98 7.66 10.55
C TYR A 89 -5.29 7.52 11.32
N THR A 90 -6.11 6.54 10.93
CA THR A 90 -7.40 6.25 11.58
C THR A 90 -7.41 4.88 12.23
N ARG A 91 -8.48 4.57 12.99
CA ARG A 91 -8.66 3.23 13.57
C ARG A 91 -8.76 2.17 12.50
N GLU A 92 -9.46 2.50 11.42
CA GLU A 92 -9.68 1.63 10.27
C GLU A 92 -8.35 1.32 9.57
N SER A 93 -7.47 2.31 9.38
CA SER A 93 -6.13 2.06 8.81
C SER A 93 -5.28 1.13 9.69
N VAL A 94 -5.35 1.28 11.02
CA VAL A 94 -4.63 0.41 11.95
C VAL A 94 -5.19 -1.01 11.92
N GLU A 95 -6.52 -1.16 11.88
CA GLU A 95 -7.17 -2.46 11.81
C GLU A 95 -6.84 -3.20 10.51
N ILE A 96 -6.83 -2.51 9.37
CA ILE A 96 -6.42 -3.11 8.09
C ILE A 96 -4.98 -3.61 8.19
N LEU A 97 -4.05 -2.83 8.74
CA LEU A 97 -2.66 -3.27 8.89
C LEU A 97 -2.49 -4.46 9.84
N LYS A 98 -3.36 -4.60 10.85
CA LYS A 98 -3.39 -5.76 11.75
C LYS A 98 -3.90 -7.02 11.08
N THR A 99 -4.87 -6.88 10.18
CA THR A 99 -5.69 -7.99 9.66
C THR A 99 -5.42 -8.34 8.21
N ALA A 100 -4.65 -7.51 7.49
CA ALA A 100 -4.28 -7.74 6.10
C ALA A 100 -3.56 -9.09 5.97
N HIS A 101 -4.09 -9.93 5.08
CA HIS A 101 -3.50 -11.21 4.78
C HIS A 101 -2.29 -11.03 3.85
N PRO A 102 -1.11 -11.60 4.17
CA PRO A 102 0.08 -11.43 3.35
C PRO A 102 0.07 -12.26 2.06
N ASP A 103 -0.82 -13.23 1.97
CA ASP A 103 -0.93 -14.14 0.83
C ASP A 103 -2.33 -14.01 0.20
N ILE A 104 -2.45 -13.19 -0.84
CA ILE A 104 -3.68 -12.99 -1.59
C ILE A 104 -3.52 -13.70 -2.93
N SER A 105 -4.43 -14.63 -3.23
CA SER A 105 -4.34 -15.41 -4.46
C SER A 105 -5.01 -14.68 -5.64
N SER A 106 -4.22 -14.35 -6.66
CA SER A 106 -4.68 -13.91 -7.99
C SER A 106 -4.87 -15.06 -8.97
N LYS A 107 -4.74 -16.33 -8.53
CA LYS A 107 -4.73 -17.51 -9.41
C LYS A 107 -5.89 -17.57 -10.40
N LYS A 108 -7.11 -17.26 -9.94
CA LYS A 108 -8.30 -17.22 -10.81
C LYS A 108 -8.20 -16.14 -11.89
N ALA A 109 -7.67 -14.97 -11.55
CA ALA A 109 -7.46 -13.89 -12.50
C ALA A 109 -6.35 -14.24 -13.51
N GLU A 110 -5.30 -14.92 -13.05
CA GLU A 110 -4.24 -15.44 -13.93
C GLU A 110 -4.79 -16.45 -14.94
N GLU A 111 -5.52 -17.46 -14.46
CA GLU A 111 -6.05 -18.56 -15.29
C GLU A 111 -7.12 -18.09 -16.29
N GLU A 112 -8.05 -17.23 -15.86
CA GLU A 112 -9.21 -16.88 -16.67
C GLU A 112 -9.03 -15.58 -17.45
N LEU A 113 -8.27 -14.63 -16.91
CA LEU A 113 -8.11 -13.30 -17.52
C LEU A 113 -6.71 -13.11 -18.14
N GLY A 114 -5.77 -14.03 -17.88
CA GLY A 114 -4.35 -13.83 -18.22
C GLY A 114 -3.73 -12.69 -17.42
N TYR A 115 -4.24 -12.41 -16.22
CA TYR A 115 -3.73 -11.34 -15.36
C TYR A 115 -2.30 -11.62 -14.91
N GLN A 116 -1.46 -10.59 -14.93
CA GLN A 116 -0.10 -10.63 -14.37
C GLN A 116 0.23 -9.26 -13.77
N SER A 117 0.74 -9.25 -12.55
CA SER A 117 1.27 -8.05 -11.89
C SER A 117 2.77 -7.92 -12.13
N ARG A 118 3.27 -6.69 -12.31
CA ARG A 118 4.72 -6.43 -12.32
C ARG A 118 5.33 -6.53 -10.92
N LEU A 119 6.65 -6.63 -10.87
CA LEU A 119 7.39 -6.59 -9.61
C LEU A 119 7.20 -5.23 -8.92
N PHE A 120 6.90 -5.22 -7.62
CA PHE A 120 6.63 -3.97 -6.88
C PHE A 120 7.81 -2.99 -6.91
N LYS A 121 9.05 -3.50 -7.01
CA LYS A 121 10.26 -2.67 -7.14
C LYS A 121 10.23 -1.79 -8.40
N GLU A 122 9.65 -2.28 -9.50
CA GLU A 122 9.52 -1.49 -10.74
C GLU A 122 8.54 -0.34 -10.53
N THR A 123 7.39 -0.61 -9.92
CA THR A 123 6.39 0.41 -9.54
C THR A 123 6.98 1.48 -8.64
N LEU A 124 7.75 1.09 -7.61
CA LEU A 124 8.41 2.04 -6.72
C LEU A 124 9.42 2.92 -7.47
N ARG A 125 10.25 2.33 -8.33
CA ARG A 125 11.22 3.08 -9.12
C ARG A 125 10.52 4.08 -10.02
N ASP A 126 9.55 3.63 -10.80
CA ASP A 126 8.81 4.48 -11.75
C ASP A 126 8.09 5.61 -11.00
N THR A 127 7.49 5.32 -9.84
CA THR A 127 6.84 6.34 -8.99
C THR A 127 7.84 7.38 -8.51
N ILE A 128 9.00 6.98 -7.99
CA ILE A 128 10.02 7.93 -7.53
C ILE A 128 10.55 8.80 -8.68
N THR A 129 10.78 8.19 -9.85
CA THR A 129 11.20 8.92 -11.06
C THR A 129 10.18 9.98 -11.42
N TRP A 130 8.90 9.61 -11.49
CA TRP A 130 7.81 10.54 -11.79
C TRP A 130 7.75 11.69 -10.78
N PHE A 131 7.90 11.41 -9.48
CA PHE A 131 7.93 12.45 -8.44
C PHE A 131 9.10 13.43 -8.61
N ARG A 132 10.29 12.95 -9.03
CA ARG A 132 11.47 13.79 -9.31
C ARG A 132 11.25 14.67 -10.54
N GLU A 133 10.74 14.08 -11.63
CA GLU A 133 10.47 14.79 -12.89
C GLU A 133 9.43 15.91 -12.73
N ASN A 134 8.47 15.73 -11.80
CA ASN A 134 7.44 16.72 -11.49
C ASN A 134 7.80 17.64 -10.31
N HIS A 135 9.05 17.61 -9.82
CA HIS A 135 9.55 18.44 -8.73
C HIS A 135 8.75 18.34 -7.41
N TYR A 136 8.16 17.18 -7.14
CA TYR A 136 7.52 16.90 -5.84
C TYR A 136 8.51 16.43 -4.77
N ILE A 137 9.67 15.92 -5.19
CA ILE A 137 10.80 15.52 -4.32
C ILE A 137 12.15 15.89 -4.95
#